data_AF-A0A7J0BDX6-F1
#
_entry.id   AF-A0A7J0BDX6-F1
#
_cell.length_a   1.000
_cell.length_b   1.000
_cell.length_c   1.000
_cell.angle_alpha   90.00
_cell.angle_beta   90.00
_cell.angle_gamma   90.00
#
_symmetry.space_group_name_H-M   'P 1'
#
loop_
_entity.id
_entity.type
_entity.pdbx_description
1 polymer ?
#
loop_
_entity_poly.entity_id
_entity_poly.type
_entity_poly.pdbx_seq_one_letter_code
_entity_poly.pdbx_strand_id
1 'polypeptide(L)'
;MRSQNAVSIPGVSSVSTEQAQSKATIHIGHPATPVYPVHTAPFPHISASVQPALPHEPLTQRTLTPADLERASMQAWPALEECSFGNVRLRCAGGFTKRANSAVLIHQPSIENSDISDCAIVDVEAWYAGRGQNTVFRLTEPLSTGLDEQLARRGYRMADPSLVMVNDLSFAPSFTRDTSHIPQARLMQDEEWLERERQFSNRPAGDQRMMQHILACNAVSNDYMAIEDNGTMVACGLGVRQQGLYAIFCIRTAQSHRRRGYATALICSMLQRAKTSGASHAWLQVLESNLPAIGLYRSLRFSTSYRYWYRIRP
;
A
#
# COMPACT_ATOMS: atom_id res chain seq x y z
N MET A 1 -28.44 -57.10 33.46
CA MET A 1 -28.77 -57.72 34.76
C MET A 1 -28.08 -59.09 34.77
N ARG A 2 -27.03 -59.27 35.60
CA ARG A 2 -26.26 -60.51 35.90
C ARG A 2 -25.54 -61.17 34.70
N SER A 3 -24.34 -61.73 34.79
CA SER A 3 -23.41 -62.03 35.89
C SER A 3 -22.02 -62.36 35.32
N GLN A 4 -21.00 -62.14 36.15
CA GLN A 4 -19.58 -62.43 35.94
C GLN A 4 -19.29 -63.93 35.73
N ASN A 5 -18.15 -64.24 35.10
CA ASN A 5 -17.21 -65.23 35.62
C ASN A 5 -15.80 -65.00 35.04
N ALA A 6 -14.83 -64.94 35.96
CA ALA A 6 -13.39 -64.85 35.72
C ALA A 6 -12.73 -66.15 36.21
N VAL A 7 -11.67 -66.60 35.53
CA VAL A 7 -10.67 -67.59 35.99
C VAL A 7 -9.36 -67.21 35.27
N SER A 8 -8.42 -66.51 35.91
CA SER A 8 -7.27 -66.95 36.75
C SER A 8 -5.95 -67.14 35.98
N ILE A 9 -4.94 -66.41 36.48
CA ILE A 9 -3.51 -66.23 36.12
C ILE A 9 -2.67 -67.24 36.96
N PRO A 10 -1.37 -67.59 36.70
CA PRO A 10 -0.21 -66.78 37.17
C PRO A 10 1.16 -66.95 36.45
N GLY A 11 2.05 -65.97 36.69
CA GLY A 11 3.53 -66.05 36.54
C GLY A 11 4.10 -64.75 35.95
N VAL A 12 4.39 -63.66 36.67
CA VAL A 12 5.43 -63.41 37.72
C VAL A 12 6.79 -63.98 37.27
N SER A 13 7.84 -63.21 37.01
CA SER A 13 8.45 -62.20 37.89
C SER A 13 9.25 -61.13 37.14
N SER A 14 9.13 -59.92 37.68
CA SER A 14 9.98 -58.74 37.56
C SER A 14 11.41 -58.93 38.08
N VAL A 15 12.39 -58.26 37.46
CA VAL A 15 13.47 -57.57 38.19
C VAL A 15 13.72 -56.20 37.58
N SER A 16 13.77 -55.22 38.46
CA SER A 16 13.85 -53.79 38.26
C SER A 16 15.28 -53.30 38.56
N THR A 17 15.76 -52.29 37.84
CA THR A 17 16.73 -51.27 38.31
C THR A 17 16.66 -50.12 37.30
N GLU A 18 15.97 -49.01 37.56
CA GLU A 18 16.28 -47.88 38.45
C GLU A 18 17.03 -46.74 37.71
N GLN A 19 16.35 -45.58 37.70
CA GLN A 19 16.82 -44.19 37.61
C GLN A 19 17.58 -43.68 36.35
N ALA A 20 16.97 -42.69 35.67
CA ALA A 20 17.39 -41.29 35.79
C ALA A 20 16.44 -40.37 34.98
N GLN A 21 15.79 -39.44 35.67
CA GLN A 21 15.11 -38.30 35.06
C GLN A 21 16.15 -37.31 34.51
N SER A 22 16.09 -37.00 33.22
CA SER A 22 16.77 -35.85 32.63
C SER A 22 15.73 -34.90 32.02
N LYS A 23 15.66 -33.69 32.60
CA LYS A 23 14.93 -32.55 32.06
C LYS A 23 15.57 -32.12 30.75
N ALA A 24 14.91 -32.36 29.62
CA ALA A 24 15.29 -31.77 28.34
C ALA A 24 14.69 -30.36 28.23
N THR A 25 15.55 -29.35 28.38
CA THR A 25 15.30 -27.95 28.01
C THR A 25 15.09 -27.87 26.49
N ILE A 26 13.88 -27.54 26.05
CA ILE A 26 13.61 -27.27 24.63
C ILE A 26 14.08 -25.85 24.33
N HIS A 27 15.24 -25.72 23.67
CA HIS A 27 15.65 -24.47 23.04
C HIS A 27 14.74 -24.21 21.83
N ILE A 28 13.88 -23.19 21.95
CA ILE A 28 13.11 -22.64 20.82
C ILE A 28 14.10 -21.84 19.96
N GLY A 29 14.66 -22.51 18.96
CA GLY A 29 15.40 -21.86 17.88
C GLY A 29 14.46 -20.96 17.07
N HIS A 30 14.80 -19.68 16.97
CA HIS A 30 14.12 -18.76 16.06
C HIS A 30 14.26 -19.28 14.61
N PRO A 31 13.18 -19.40 13.83
CA PRO A 31 13.33 -19.66 12.41
C PRO A 31 13.94 -18.43 11.73
N ALA A 32 15.01 -18.67 10.96
CA ALA A 32 15.74 -17.66 10.21
C ALA A 32 14.81 -16.83 9.31
N THR A 33 15.10 -15.52 9.22
CA THR A 33 14.54 -14.59 8.24
C THR A 33 14.72 -15.15 6.82
N PRO A 34 13.67 -15.19 5.97
CA PRO A 34 13.86 -15.58 4.58
C PRO A 34 14.69 -14.51 3.86
N VAL A 35 15.91 -14.89 3.47
CA VAL A 35 16.77 -14.12 2.57
C VAL A 35 16.20 -14.28 1.16
N TYR A 36 15.63 -13.21 0.60
CA TYR A 36 15.25 -13.20 -0.82
C TYR A 36 16.55 -13.08 -1.65
N PRO A 37 16.86 -14.04 -2.53
CA PRO A 37 18.02 -13.91 -3.39
C PRO A 37 17.80 -12.75 -4.37
N VAL A 38 18.70 -11.78 -4.34
CA VAL A 38 18.82 -10.75 -5.39
C VAL A 38 19.35 -11.47 -6.63
N HIS A 39 18.46 -11.86 -7.54
CA HIS A 39 18.88 -12.37 -8.85
C HIS A 39 19.33 -11.19 -9.72
N THR A 40 20.62 -10.90 -9.73
CA THR A 40 21.27 -10.05 -10.73
C THR A 40 21.47 -10.84 -12.02
N ALA A 41 20.45 -10.91 -12.86
CA ALA A 41 20.67 -11.25 -14.27
C ALA A 41 21.44 -10.07 -14.93
N PRO A 42 22.50 -10.33 -15.71
CA PRO A 42 23.25 -9.26 -16.37
C PRO A 42 22.42 -8.68 -17.51
N PHE A 43 21.78 -7.53 -17.26
CA PHE A 43 21.25 -6.65 -18.30
C PHE A 43 22.38 -5.75 -18.83
N PRO A 44 22.37 -5.36 -20.11
CA PRO A 44 23.41 -4.51 -20.68
C PRO A 44 23.48 -3.17 -19.90
N HIS A 45 24.68 -2.87 -19.40
CA HIS A 45 25.12 -1.68 -18.65
C HIS A 45 24.01 -0.72 -18.16
N ILE A 46 23.42 -1.06 -17.01
CA ILE A 46 22.59 -0.15 -16.21
C ILE A 46 23.54 0.81 -15.48
N SER A 47 23.58 2.07 -15.89
CA SER A 47 24.17 3.13 -15.07
C SER A 47 23.22 3.42 -13.91
N ALA A 48 23.60 3.02 -12.69
CA ALA A 48 22.97 3.51 -11.47
C ALA A 48 23.29 5.00 -11.33
N SER A 49 22.44 5.87 -11.87
CA SER A 49 22.52 7.30 -11.60
C SER A 49 21.77 7.59 -10.30
N VAL A 50 22.52 7.81 -9.22
CA VAL A 50 21.99 8.56 -8.07
C VAL A 50 21.82 9.99 -8.57
N GLN A 51 20.60 10.36 -8.99
CA GLN A 51 20.32 11.75 -9.31
C GLN A 51 20.43 12.57 -8.01
N PRO A 52 21.23 13.66 -7.98
CA PRO A 52 21.22 14.55 -6.84
C PRO A 52 19.82 15.16 -6.68
N ALA A 53 19.39 15.32 -5.43
CA ALA A 53 18.16 16.05 -5.12
C ALA A 53 18.28 17.46 -5.69
N LEU A 54 17.47 17.76 -6.71
CA LEU A 54 17.38 19.12 -7.24
C LEU A 54 16.76 20.03 -6.17
N PRO A 55 17.18 21.30 -6.06
CA PRO A 55 16.59 22.23 -5.11
C PRO A 55 15.11 22.43 -5.43
N HIS A 56 14.26 22.15 -4.44
CA HIS A 56 12.80 22.32 -4.54
C HIS A 56 12.39 23.68 -4.00
N GLU A 57 11.91 24.54 -4.88
CA GLU A 57 11.08 25.71 -4.53
C GLU A 57 9.94 25.27 -3.59
N PRO A 58 9.59 26.07 -2.56
CA PRO A 58 8.53 25.71 -1.62
C PRO A 58 7.18 25.56 -2.35
N LEU A 59 6.52 24.41 -2.15
CA LEU A 59 5.24 24.00 -2.76
C LEU A 59 4.03 24.88 -2.33
N THR A 60 4.25 25.98 -1.62
CA THR A 60 3.21 26.81 -1.01
C THR A 60 2.43 27.67 -2.02
N GLN A 61 2.85 27.76 -3.28
CA GLN A 61 2.17 28.58 -4.32
C GLN A 61 2.05 27.90 -5.70
N ARG A 62 2.47 26.64 -5.85
CA ARG A 62 2.47 25.93 -7.13
C ARG A 62 1.22 25.05 -7.29
N THR A 63 0.55 25.15 -8.44
CA THR A 63 -0.49 24.19 -8.84
C THR A 63 0.09 22.79 -8.93
N LEU A 64 -0.48 21.83 -8.18
CA LEU A 64 -0.04 20.44 -8.24
C LEU A 64 -0.35 19.83 -9.61
N THR A 65 0.70 19.36 -10.29
CA THR A 65 0.56 18.66 -11.56
C THR A 65 0.34 17.15 -11.34
N PRO A 66 -0.23 16.42 -12.32
CA PRO A 66 -0.28 14.96 -12.27
C PRO A 66 1.09 14.31 -12.05
N ALA A 67 2.15 14.84 -12.67
CA ALA A 67 3.51 14.33 -12.50
C ALA A 67 4.04 14.50 -11.07
N ASP A 68 3.71 15.62 -10.40
CA ASP A 68 4.10 15.85 -9.01
C ASP A 68 3.42 14.84 -8.06
N LEU A 69 2.13 14.56 -8.30
CA LEU A 69 1.36 13.58 -7.53
C LEU A 69 1.75 12.14 -7.82
N GLU A 70 2.12 11.78 -9.06
CA GLU A 70 2.66 10.45 -9.38
C GLU A 70 3.97 10.22 -8.65
N ARG A 71 4.89 11.21 -8.64
CA ARG A 71 6.13 11.15 -7.85
C ARG A 71 5.84 10.97 -6.36
N ALA A 72 4.91 11.75 -5.82
CA ALA A 72 4.47 11.62 -4.43
C ALA A 72 3.86 10.24 -4.15
N SER A 73 3.11 9.68 -5.09
CA SER A 73 2.53 8.33 -4.96
C SER A 73 3.59 7.25 -4.88
N MET A 74 4.67 7.35 -5.65
CA MET A 74 5.74 6.37 -5.59
C MET A 74 6.50 6.43 -4.26
N GLN A 75 6.69 7.63 -3.70
CA GLN A 75 7.33 7.81 -2.40
C GLN A 75 6.44 7.33 -1.23
N ALA A 76 5.13 7.57 -1.29
CA ALA A 76 4.20 7.22 -0.22
C ALA A 76 3.84 5.73 -0.20
N TRP A 77 4.13 5.02 -1.30
CA TRP A 77 3.92 3.58 -1.44
C TRP A 77 5.06 2.98 -2.30
N PRO A 78 6.24 2.76 -1.73
CA PRO A 78 7.45 2.39 -2.43
C PRO A 78 7.38 0.97 -2.99
N ALA A 79 8.23 0.74 -3.98
CA ALA A 79 8.54 -0.60 -4.44
C ALA A 79 9.74 -1.14 -3.66
N LEU A 80 9.89 -2.46 -3.57
CA LEU A 80 11.07 -3.07 -2.94
C LEU A 80 12.26 -3.12 -3.92
N GLU A 81 11.95 -3.12 -5.21
CA GLU A 81 12.90 -3.00 -6.29
C GLU A 81 12.39 -1.99 -7.33
N GLU A 82 13.28 -1.12 -7.77
CA GLU A 82 12.99 -0.10 -8.77
C GLU A 82 14.12 0.00 -9.79
N CYS A 83 13.77 0.14 -11.07
CA CYS A 83 14.71 0.34 -12.16
C CYS A 83 14.20 1.45 -13.08
N SER A 84 15.09 2.36 -13.48
CA SER A 84 14.79 3.36 -14.50
C SER A 84 15.18 2.83 -15.88
N PHE A 85 14.23 2.84 -16.81
CA PHE A 85 14.39 2.37 -18.18
C PHE A 85 13.83 3.43 -19.14
N GLY A 86 14.71 4.28 -19.67
CA GLY A 86 14.29 5.46 -20.43
C GLY A 86 13.41 6.39 -19.58
N ASN A 87 12.20 6.68 -20.07
CA ASN A 87 11.17 7.43 -19.35
C ASN A 87 10.19 6.53 -18.57
N VAL A 88 10.50 5.24 -18.42
CA VAL A 88 9.70 4.28 -17.66
C VAL A 88 10.39 3.98 -16.34
N ARG A 89 9.59 3.93 -15.27
CA ARG A 89 10.02 3.42 -13.97
C ARG A 89 9.40 2.06 -13.72
N LEU A 90 10.24 1.03 -13.67
CA LEU A 90 9.87 -0.34 -13.39
C LEU A 90 9.87 -0.54 -11.88
N ARG A 91 8.79 -1.12 -11.34
CA ARG A 91 8.55 -1.18 -9.90
C ARG A 91 8.10 -2.59 -9.54
N CYS A 92 8.71 -3.20 -8.54
CA CYS A 92 8.39 -4.54 -8.07
C CYS A 92 8.40 -4.61 -6.53
N ALA A 93 7.38 -5.24 -5.97
CA ALA A 93 7.19 -5.50 -4.55
C ALA A 93 6.34 -6.77 -4.36
N GLY A 94 6.79 -7.89 -4.96
CA GLY A 94 6.19 -9.22 -4.80
C GLY A 94 4.72 -9.36 -5.22
N GLY A 95 4.22 -8.54 -6.14
CA GLY A 95 2.88 -8.64 -6.73
C GLY A 95 1.71 -8.18 -5.84
N PHE A 96 1.96 -7.74 -4.59
CA PHE A 96 0.90 -7.43 -3.62
C PHE A 96 -0.05 -6.31 -4.07
N THR A 97 0.48 -5.19 -4.57
CA THR A 97 -0.36 -4.12 -5.12
C THR A 97 0.18 -3.64 -6.44
N LYS A 98 -0.71 -3.34 -7.39
CA LYS A 98 -0.33 -2.75 -8.68
C LYS A 98 0.41 -1.42 -8.51
N ARG A 99 0.08 -0.63 -7.49
CA ARG A 99 0.79 0.64 -7.17
C ARG A 99 2.30 0.48 -6.96
N ALA A 100 2.76 -0.65 -6.43
CA ALA A 100 4.18 -0.96 -6.23
C ALA A 100 4.72 -2.02 -7.21
N ASN A 101 3.89 -2.48 -8.16
CA ASN A 101 4.19 -3.57 -9.09
C ASN A 101 3.70 -3.20 -10.50
N SER A 102 4.10 -2.03 -11.00
CA SER A 102 3.71 -1.55 -12.33
C SER A 102 4.76 -0.63 -12.93
N ALA A 103 4.94 -0.72 -14.25
CA ALA A 103 5.69 0.23 -15.03
C ALA A 103 4.94 1.56 -15.06
N VAL A 104 5.58 2.62 -14.60
CA VAL A 104 4.99 3.98 -14.54
C VAL A 104 5.73 4.85 -15.56
N LEU A 105 4.98 5.51 -16.44
CA LEU A 105 5.56 6.55 -17.29
C LEU A 105 5.92 7.77 -16.45
N ILE A 106 7.17 8.18 -16.52
CA ILE A 106 7.68 9.40 -15.88
C ILE A 106 7.63 10.50 -16.93
N HIS A 107 6.68 11.42 -16.77
CA HIS A 107 6.60 12.58 -17.64
C HIS A 107 7.86 13.45 -17.51
N GLN A 108 8.49 13.72 -18.65
CA GLN A 108 9.58 14.66 -18.78
C GLN A 108 9.07 15.85 -19.58
N PRO A 109 8.98 17.06 -18.99
CA PRO A 109 8.42 18.24 -19.65
C PRO A 109 9.10 18.61 -20.98
N SER A 110 10.35 18.17 -21.17
CA SER A 110 11.16 18.39 -22.36
C SER A 110 10.90 17.40 -23.49
N ILE A 111 10.06 16.39 -23.29
CA ILE A 111 9.77 15.35 -24.29
C ILE A 111 8.31 15.48 -24.71
N GLU A 112 8.09 15.95 -25.93
CA GLU A 112 6.76 16.15 -26.52
C GLU A 112 5.98 14.85 -26.71
N ASN A 113 6.68 13.71 -26.79
CA ASN A 113 6.07 12.39 -26.94
C ASN A 113 6.63 11.40 -25.91
N SER A 114 5.91 11.22 -24.79
CA SER A 114 6.30 10.29 -23.71
C SER A 114 5.95 8.83 -23.98
N ASP A 115 5.52 8.50 -25.20
CA ASP A 115 5.29 7.12 -25.59
C ASP A 115 6.60 6.31 -25.65
N ILE A 116 6.48 5.00 -25.48
CA ILE A 116 7.60 4.06 -25.49
C ILE A 116 7.52 3.18 -26.74
N SER A 117 8.69 2.84 -27.28
CA SER A 117 8.75 2.05 -28.51
C SER A 117 8.21 0.63 -28.31
N ASP A 118 7.92 -0.05 -29.42
CA ASP A 118 7.52 -1.44 -29.39
C ASP A 118 8.57 -2.34 -28.72
N CYS A 119 9.86 -2.10 -28.99
CA CYS A 119 10.96 -2.83 -28.36
C CYS A 119 11.06 -2.53 -26.85
N ALA A 120 10.84 -1.28 -26.43
CA ALA A 120 10.86 -0.91 -25.03
C ALA A 120 9.79 -1.67 -24.21
N ILE A 121 8.62 -1.94 -24.80
CA ILE A 121 7.59 -2.75 -24.15
C ILE A 121 8.04 -4.21 -24.01
N VAL A 122 8.72 -4.78 -25.00
CA VAL A 122 9.30 -6.14 -24.90
C VAL A 122 10.36 -6.21 -23.79
N ASP A 123 11.19 -5.18 -23.64
CA ASP A 123 12.19 -5.12 -22.57
C ASP A 123 11.54 -5.01 -21.18
N VAL A 124 10.48 -4.20 -21.06
CA VAL A 124 9.66 -4.12 -19.83
C VAL A 124 9.04 -5.48 -19.52
N GLU A 125 8.49 -6.16 -20.52
CA GLU A 125 7.93 -7.50 -20.38
C GLU A 125 8.96 -8.51 -19.86
N ALA A 126 10.16 -8.51 -20.45
CA ALA A 126 11.26 -9.38 -20.03
C ALA A 126 11.71 -9.10 -18.59
N TRP A 127 11.71 -7.83 -18.17
CA TRP A 127 12.05 -7.45 -16.80
C TRP A 127 11.07 -8.01 -15.76
N TYR A 128 9.75 -7.95 -16.02
CA TYR A 128 8.75 -8.56 -15.14
C TYR A 128 8.77 -10.09 -15.20
N ALA A 129 8.96 -10.67 -16.38
CA ALA A 129 9.05 -12.13 -16.56
C ALA A 129 10.23 -12.73 -15.78
N GLY A 130 11.40 -12.05 -15.77
CA GLY A 130 12.55 -12.43 -14.97
C GLY A 130 12.31 -12.41 -13.45
N ARG A 131 11.21 -11.81 -12.99
CA ARG A 131 10.75 -11.76 -11.59
C ARG A 131 9.52 -12.63 -11.33
N GLY A 132 9.10 -13.42 -12.32
CA GLY A 132 7.91 -14.26 -12.23
C GLY A 132 6.60 -13.48 -12.06
N GLN A 133 6.54 -12.23 -12.56
CA GLN A 133 5.36 -11.37 -12.44
C GLN A 133 4.75 -11.06 -13.81
N ASN A 134 3.43 -10.85 -13.82
CA ASN A 134 2.74 -10.32 -14.99
C ASN A 134 3.18 -8.87 -15.21
N THR A 135 3.39 -8.51 -16.48
CA THR A 135 3.67 -7.13 -16.85
C THR A 135 2.44 -6.26 -16.64
N VAL A 136 2.59 -5.21 -15.83
CA VAL A 136 1.55 -4.23 -15.57
C VAL A 136 2.09 -2.84 -15.93
N PHE A 137 1.34 -2.09 -16.72
CA PHE A 137 1.58 -0.67 -16.93
C PHE A 137 0.54 0.15 -16.17
N ARG A 138 0.98 1.22 -15.51
CA ARG A 138 0.12 2.26 -14.95
C ARG A 138 0.09 3.43 -15.93
N LEU A 139 -1.12 3.78 -16.36
CA LEU A 139 -1.36 4.81 -17.37
C LEU A 139 -2.17 5.94 -16.74
N THR A 140 -1.78 7.17 -17.02
CA THR A 140 -2.33 8.38 -16.38
C THR A 140 -2.81 9.35 -17.46
N GLU A 141 -4.04 9.84 -17.36
CA GLU A 141 -4.55 10.89 -18.24
C GLU A 141 -3.93 12.26 -17.91
N PRO A 142 -3.60 13.10 -18.92
CA PRO A 142 -3.65 12.85 -20.37
C PRO A 142 -2.34 12.24 -20.93
N LEU A 143 -1.42 11.80 -20.08
CA LEU A 143 -0.02 11.50 -20.40
C LEU A 143 0.21 10.15 -21.12
N SER A 144 -0.83 9.36 -21.36
CA SER A 144 -0.68 7.95 -21.75
C SER A 144 -1.59 7.48 -22.89
N THR A 145 -2.16 8.40 -23.69
CA THR A 145 -3.13 8.04 -24.74
C THR A 145 -2.54 7.12 -25.81
N GLY A 146 -1.36 7.44 -26.36
CA GLY A 146 -0.73 6.62 -27.40
C GLY A 146 -0.29 5.24 -26.88
N LEU A 147 0.39 5.21 -25.72
CA LEU A 147 0.73 3.96 -25.05
C LEU A 147 -0.50 3.09 -24.71
N ASP A 148 -1.63 3.69 -24.30
CA ASP A 148 -2.84 2.94 -23.98
C ASP A 148 -3.35 2.14 -25.19
N GLU A 149 -3.43 2.78 -26.35
CA GLU A 149 -3.84 2.12 -27.59
C GLU A 149 -2.85 1.04 -28.03
N GLN A 150 -1.54 1.30 -27.90
CA GLN A 150 -0.49 0.36 -28.24
C GLN A 150 -0.58 -0.92 -27.38
N LEU A 151 -0.78 -0.76 -26.07
CA LEU A 151 -0.96 -1.88 -25.15
C LEU A 151 -2.27 -2.62 -25.41
N ALA A 152 -3.36 -1.90 -25.74
CA ALA A 152 -4.63 -2.50 -26.12
C ALA A 152 -4.50 -3.40 -27.37
N ARG A 153 -3.80 -2.91 -28.42
CA ARG A 153 -3.51 -3.69 -29.64
C ARG A 153 -2.69 -4.95 -29.36
N ARG A 154 -1.91 -4.96 -28.28
CA ARG A 154 -1.13 -6.11 -27.80
C ARG A 154 -1.89 -7.04 -26.86
N GLY A 155 -3.20 -6.82 -26.68
CA GLY A 155 -4.05 -7.67 -25.87
C GLY A 155 -3.99 -7.37 -24.36
N TYR A 156 -3.36 -6.29 -23.94
CA TYR A 156 -3.40 -5.90 -22.52
C TYR A 156 -4.82 -5.49 -22.11
N ARG A 157 -5.30 -6.08 -21.02
CA ARG A 157 -6.60 -5.77 -20.45
C ARG A 157 -6.52 -4.52 -19.58
N MET A 158 -7.47 -3.60 -19.77
CA MET A 158 -7.65 -2.48 -18.85
C MET A 158 -8.14 -3.00 -17.49
N ALA A 159 -7.62 -2.43 -16.40
CA ALA A 159 -8.01 -2.78 -15.04
C ALA A 159 -7.98 -1.56 -14.10
N ASP A 160 -8.85 -1.60 -13.09
CA ASP A 160 -8.93 -0.68 -11.96
C ASP A 160 -8.83 0.82 -12.32
N PRO A 161 -9.75 1.34 -13.17
CA PRO A 161 -9.85 2.79 -13.37
C PRO A 161 -10.04 3.48 -12.03
N SER A 162 -9.25 4.52 -11.81
CA SER A 162 -9.05 5.16 -10.51
C SER A 162 -8.88 6.66 -10.65
N LEU A 163 -9.33 7.39 -9.64
CA LEU A 163 -9.17 8.84 -9.51
C LEU A 163 -8.05 9.13 -8.51
N VAL A 164 -7.22 10.12 -8.83
CA VAL A 164 -6.45 10.85 -7.83
C VAL A 164 -7.23 12.10 -7.46
N MET A 165 -7.51 12.26 -6.18
CA MET A 165 -8.24 13.40 -5.66
C MET A 165 -7.37 14.21 -4.71
N VAL A 166 -7.52 15.53 -4.75
CA VAL A 166 -6.75 16.50 -3.98
C VAL A 166 -7.66 17.43 -3.20
N ASN A 167 -7.20 17.82 -2.02
CA ASN A 167 -7.80 18.83 -1.17
C ASN A 167 -6.74 19.89 -0.89
N ASP A 168 -7.01 21.12 -1.32
CA ASP A 168 -6.16 22.27 -1.04
C ASP A 168 -6.43 22.76 0.39
N LEU A 169 -5.41 22.63 1.24
CA LEU A 169 -5.48 22.95 2.66
C LEU A 169 -5.18 24.44 2.93
N SER A 170 -4.66 25.17 1.94
CA SER A 170 -4.31 26.60 2.04
C SER A 170 -5.55 27.51 2.12
N PHE A 171 -6.65 27.11 1.48
CA PHE A 171 -7.94 27.79 1.58
C PHE A 171 -8.76 27.21 2.75
N ALA A 172 -8.64 27.81 3.94
CA ALA A 172 -9.51 27.52 5.08
C ALA A 172 -10.72 28.50 5.10
N PRO A 173 -11.89 28.06 5.57
CA PRO A 173 -12.06 27.82 7.00
C PRO A 173 -11.97 26.34 7.38
N SER A 174 -11.61 26.07 8.63
CA SER A 174 -11.65 24.77 9.29
C SER A 174 -12.95 24.04 8.94
N PHE A 175 -12.85 22.94 8.20
CA PHE A 175 -14.02 22.14 7.87
C PHE A 175 -14.41 21.35 9.11
N THR A 176 -15.37 21.87 9.87
CA THR A 176 -15.99 21.17 10.98
C THR A 176 -17.34 20.65 10.52
N ARG A 177 -17.37 19.43 9.94
CA ARG A 177 -18.58 18.63 10.11
C ARG A 177 -18.70 18.33 11.58
N ASP A 178 -19.88 18.53 12.14
CA ASP A 178 -20.12 18.19 13.54
C ASP A 178 -20.01 16.67 13.72
N THR A 179 -18.85 16.26 14.22
CA THR A 179 -18.55 14.89 14.63
C THR A 179 -18.25 14.86 16.13
N SER A 180 -18.76 15.82 16.90
CA SER A 180 -18.51 15.96 18.34
C SER A 180 -18.95 14.74 19.15
N HIS A 181 -19.98 14.03 18.66
CA HIS A 181 -20.49 12.79 19.25
C HIS A 181 -19.64 11.55 18.92
N ILE A 182 -18.62 11.67 18.05
CA ILE A 182 -17.74 10.57 17.66
C ILE A 182 -16.42 10.70 18.43
N PRO A 183 -15.87 9.59 18.98
CA PRO A 183 -14.56 9.62 19.62
C PRO A 183 -13.47 10.18 18.68
N GLN A 184 -12.54 10.94 19.23
CA GLN A 184 -11.47 11.54 18.44
C GLN A 184 -10.54 10.46 17.87
N ALA A 185 -10.07 10.68 16.64
CA ALA A 185 -9.04 9.82 16.08
C ALA A 185 -7.72 10.03 16.84
N ARG A 186 -7.05 8.93 17.19
CA ARG A 186 -5.74 8.92 17.83
C ARG A 186 -4.68 8.34 16.90
N LEU A 187 -3.43 8.71 17.18
CA LEU A 187 -2.28 7.99 16.64
C LEU A 187 -2.12 6.65 17.34
N MET A 188 -1.62 5.69 16.58
CA MET A 188 -1.26 4.37 17.04
C MET A 188 0.19 4.08 16.66
N GLN A 189 0.82 3.17 17.40
CA GLN A 189 2.08 2.58 16.95
C GLN A 189 1.80 1.71 15.72
N ASP A 190 2.81 1.56 14.86
CA ASP A 190 2.67 0.87 13.59
C ASP A 190 2.33 -0.61 13.78
N GLU A 191 2.98 -1.35 14.68
CA GLU A 191 2.64 -2.76 14.89
C GLU A 191 1.22 -2.96 15.44
N GLU A 192 0.80 -2.10 16.38
CA GLU A 192 -0.56 -2.13 16.94
C GLU A 192 -1.60 -1.87 15.85
N TRP A 193 -1.36 -0.87 15.01
CA TRP A 193 -2.27 -0.51 13.93
C TRP A 193 -2.31 -1.59 12.86
N LEU A 194 -1.16 -2.16 12.47
CA LEU A 194 -1.06 -3.20 11.45
C LEU A 194 -1.76 -4.49 11.89
N GLU A 195 -1.65 -4.87 13.16
CA GLU A 195 -2.36 -6.03 13.70
C GLU A 195 -3.87 -5.80 13.77
N ARG A 196 -4.30 -4.59 14.14
CA ARG A 196 -5.74 -4.28 14.17
C ARG A 196 -6.31 -4.10 12.76
N GLU A 197 -5.59 -3.53 11.81
CA GLU A 197 -6.01 -3.42 10.41
C GLU A 197 -6.19 -4.80 9.80
N ARG A 198 -5.34 -5.78 10.14
CA ARG A 198 -5.50 -7.18 9.76
C ARG A 198 -6.82 -7.78 10.20
N GLN A 199 -7.23 -7.52 11.44
CA GLN A 199 -8.52 -8.01 11.95
C GLN A 199 -9.69 -7.30 11.26
N PHE A 200 -9.44 -6.10 10.74
CA PHE A 200 -10.39 -5.26 10.03
C PHE A 200 -10.49 -5.55 8.54
N SER A 201 -9.43 -6.08 7.95
CA SER A 201 -9.30 -6.35 6.53
C SER A 201 -9.46 -7.84 6.29
N ASN A 202 -10.30 -8.22 5.34
CA ASN A 202 -10.39 -9.62 4.89
C ASN A 202 -9.21 -9.99 3.97
N ARG A 203 -8.02 -9.47 4.28
CA ARG A 203 -6.82 -9.58 3.44
C ARG A 203 -6.05 -10.85 3.81
N PRO A 204 -5.49 -11.59 2.83
CA PRO A 204 -4.62 -12.73 3.12
C PRO A 204 -3.41 -12.34 3.98
N ALA A 205 -2.90 -13.26 4.81
CA ALA A 205 -1.74 -12.99 5.67
C ALA A 205 -0.46 -12.64 4.89
N GLY A 206 -0.29 -13.17 3.67
CA GLY A 206 0.84 -12.82 2.79
C GLY A 206 0.86 -11.34 2.37
N ASP A 207 -0.31 -10.84 1.97
CA ASP A 207 -0.52 -9.44 1.60
C ASP A 207 -0.20 -8.47 2.76
N GLN A 208 -0.57 -8.85 3.99
CA GLN A 208 -0.32 -8.01 5.16
C GLN A 208 1.18 -7.90 5.47
N ARG A 209 1.92 -9.02 5.43
CA ARG A 209 3.38 -8.99 5.60
C ARG A 209 4.06 -8.12 4.54
N MET A 210 3.57 -8.16 3.30
CA MET A 210 4.08 -7.29 2.25
C MET A 210 3.74 -5.81 2.51
N MET A 211 2.54 -5.50 3.00
CA MET A 211 2.19 -4.14 3.41
C MET A 211 3.12 -3.61 4.51
N GLN A 212 3.39 -4.43 5.54
CA GLN A 212 4.35 -4.08 6.60
C GLN A 212 5.72 -3.74 6.02
N HIS A 213 6.23 -4.59 5.12
CA HIS A 213 7.53 -4.37 4.49
C HIS A 213 7.56 -3.09 3.65
N ILE A 214 6.55 -2.86 2.79
CA ILE A 214 6.44 -1.64 1.98
C ILE A 214 6.44 -0.40 2.88
N LEU A 215 5.64 -0.39 3.95
CA LEU A 215 5.53 0.75 4.85
C LEU A 215 6.79 0.98 5.69
N ALA A 216 7.51 -0.08 6.05
CA ALA A 216 8.82 0.02 6.71
C ALA A 216 9.89 0.62 5.77
N CYS A 217 9.74 0.44 4.45
CA CYS A 217 10.61 1.05 3.44
C CYS A 217 10.23 2.50 3.09
N ASN A 218 9.19 3.08 3.70
CA ASN A 218 8.87 4.49 3.48
C ASN A 218 10.00 5.36 4.03
N ALA A 219 10.70 6.06 3.13
CA ALA A 219 11.66 7.11 3.50
C ALA A 219 10.97 8.38 4.07
N VAL A 220 9.64 8.34 4.24
CA VAL A 220 8.77 9.41 4.68
C VAL A 220 7.96 8.95 5.89
N SER A 221 7.48 9.88 6.72
CA SER A 221 6.80 9.50 7.96
C SER A 221 5.35 9.06 7.75
N ASN A 222 4.97 7.98 8.42
CA ASN A 222 3.61 7.45 8.42
C ASN A 222 2.82 7.93 9.66
N ASP A 223 1.52 8.07 9.49
CA ASP A 223 0.53 8.36 10.53
C ASP A 223 -0.53 7.28 10.56
N TYR A 224 -0.35 6.35 11.49
CA TYR A 224 -1.30 5.28 11.75
C TYR A 224 -2.41 5.84 12.64
N MET A 225 -3.56 6.16 12.04
CA MET A 225 -4.67 6.79 12.74
C MET A 225 -5.86 5.84 12.86
N ALA A 226 -6.53 5.89 14.00
CA ALA A 226 -7.74 5.13 14.24
C ALA A 226 -8.71 5.84 15.18
N ILE A 227 -10.00 5.50 15.05
CA ILE A 227 -11.04 5.83 16.02
C ILE A 227 -11.41 4.55 16.76
N GLU A 228 -11.40 4.64 18.08
CA GLU A 228 -11.92 3.60 18.96
C GLU A 228 -13.22 4.06 19.59
N ASP A 229 -14.22 3.18 19.60
CA ASP A 229 -15.49 3.39 20.27
C ASP A 229 -15.74 2.19 21.20
N ASN A 230 -15.94 2.47 22.49
CA ASN A 230 -16.07 1.46 23.55
C ASN A 230 -14.98 0.38 23.51
N GLY A 231 -13.72 0.79 23.35
CA GLY A 231 -12.55 -0.11 23.32
C GLY A 231 -12.38 -0.92 22.02
N THR A 232 -13.25 -0.73 21.03
CA THR A 232 -13.17 -1.40 19.72
C THR A 232 -12.71 -0.41 18.66
N MET A 233 -11.73 -0.77 17.85
CA MET A 233 -11.36 0.03 16.68
C MET A 233 -12.52 0.02 15.68
N VAL A 234 -13.11 1.18 15.37
CA VAL A 234 -14.29 1.29 14.50
C VAL A 234 -13.98 1.95 13.15
N ALA A 235 -12.89 2.70 13.06
CA ALA A 235 -12.34 3.20 11.81
C ALA A 235 -10.82 3.33 11.88
N CYS A 236 -10.14 3.15 10.74
CA CYS A 236 -8.70 3.32 10.64
C CYS A 236 -8.31 3.94 9.28
N GLY A 237 -7.13 4.55 9.26
CA GLY A 237 -6.55 5.20 8.09
C GLY A 237 -5.04 5.36 8.24
N LEU A 238 -4.35 5.40 7.11
CA LEU A 238 -2.92 5.65 7.01
C LEU A 238 -2.71 7.02 6.38
N GLY A 239 -2.07 7.92 7.10
CA GLY A 239 -1.51 9.14 6.55
C GLY A 239 -0.05 8.95 6.17
N VAL A 240 0.40 9.58 5.10
CA VAL A 240 1.84 9.63 4.75
C VAL A 240 2.23 11.09 4.58
N ARG A 241 3.13 11.57 5.45
CA ARG A 241 3.62 12.95 5.44
C ARG A 241 4.76 13.08 4.45
N GLN A 242 4.59 13.97 3.49
CA GLN A 242 5.60 14.30 2.49
C GLN A 242 5.84 15.80 2.52
N GLN A 243 6.88 16.28 1.84
CA GLN A 243 7.15 17.72 1.80
C GLN A 243 5.97 18.45 1.17
N GLY A 244 5.25 19.26 1.97
CA GLY A 244 4.06 20.02 1.54
C GLY A 244 2.81 19.18 1.21
N LEU A 245 2.87 17.85 1.24
CA LEU A 245 1.77 16.96 0.84
C LEU A 245 1.43 15.95 1.95
N TYR A 246 0.17 15.53 1.99
CA TYR A 246 -0.31 14.49 2.89
C TYR A 246 -1.13 13.44 2.14
N ALA A 247 -0.61 12.22 1.99
CA ALA A 247 -1.34 11.14 1.35
C ALA A 247 -2.29 10.46 2.35
N ILE A 248 -3.51 10.13 1.93
CA ILE A 248 -4.51 9.43 2.72
C ILE A 248 -4.79 8.06 2.08
N PHE A 249 -4.50 6.99 2.82
CA PHE A 249 -4.67 5.61 2.40
C PHE A 249 -5.40 4.76 3.44
N CYS A 250 -5.76 3.54 3.02
CA CYS A 250 -6.29 2.49 3.89
C CYS A 250 -7.48 2.92 4.77
N ILE A 251 -8.33 3.83 4.27
CA ILE A 251 -9.53 4.27 4.97
C ILE A 251 -10.51 3.12 5.06
N ARG A 252 -10.84 2.71 6.28
CA ARG A 252 -11.81 1.65 6.57
C ARG A 252 -12.71 2.03 7.73
N THR A 253 -13.91 1.47 7.72
CA THR A 253 -14.87 1.52 8.84
C THR A 253 -15.47 0.13 9.03
N ALA A 254 -15.55 -0.32 10.28
CA ALA A 254 -16.10 -1.62 10.64
C ALA A 254 -17.49 -1.75 10.03
N GLN A 255 -17.81 -2.92 9.45
CA GLN A 255 -19.07 -3.12 8.75
C GLN A 255 -20.29 -2.78 9.63
N SER A 256 -20.24 -3.17 10.91
CA SER A 256 -21.27 -2.87 11.93
C SER A 256 -21.38 -1.39 12.32
N HIS A 257 -20.40 -0.56 11.97
CA HIS A 257 -20.29 0.85 12.33
C HIS A 257 -20.34 1.79 11.11
N ARG A 258 -20.58 1.27 9.91
CA ARG A 258 -20.70 2.08 8.69
C ARG A 258 -21.91 3.01 8.77
N ARG A 259 -21.84 4.10 7.98
CA ARG A 259 -22.91 5.11 7.85
C ARG A 259 -23.22 5.90 9.13
N ARG A 260 -22.32 5.87 10.13
CA ARG A 260 -22.42 6.62 11.39
C ARG A 260 -21.43 7.79 11.50
N GLY A 261 -20.80 8.18 10.40
CA GLY A 261 -19.88 9.33 10.37
C GLY A 261 -18.42 9.06 10.75
N TYR A 262 -18.03 7.86 11.20
CA TYR A 262 -16.63 7.60 11.60
C TYR A 262 -15.59 7.87 10.51
N ALA A 263 -15.86 7.49 9.25
CA ALA A 263 -14.95 7.80 8.14
C ALA A 263 -14.79 9.32 7.93
N THR A 264 -15.87 10.07 8.09
CA THR A 264 -15.85 11.55 8.05
C THR A 264 -15.00 12.10 9.18
N ALA A 265 -15.24 11.66 10.42
CA ALA A 265 -14.49 12.10 11.59
C ALA A 265 -12.98 11.81 11.44
N LEU A 266 -12.65 10.59 11.00
CA LEU A 266 -11.27 10.16 10.78
C LEU A 266 -10.57 11.05 9.75
N ILE A 267 -11.18 11.26 8.58
CA ILE A 267 -10.57 12.09 7.53
C ILE A 267 -10.45 13.55 8.00
N CYS A 268 -11.44 14.10 8.70
CA CYS A 268 -11.32 15.44 9.28
C CYS A 268 -10.10 15.55 10.23
N SER A 269 -9.90 14.55 11.11
CA SER A 269 -8.71 14.50 11.97
C SER A 269 -7.41 14.36 11.18
N MET A 270 -7.39 13.58 10.10
CA MET A 270 -6.23 13.46 9.22
C MET A 270 -5.91 14.76 8.47
N LEU A 271 -6.93 15.49 8.00
CA LEU A 271 -6.76 16.81 7.36
C LEU A 271 -6.25 17.85 8.36
N GLN A 272 -6.76 17.85 9.60
CA GLN A 272 -6.24 18.70 10.66
C GLN A 272 -4.76 18.38 10.93
N ARG A 273 -4.42 17.09 11.01
CA ARG A 273 -3.05 16.64 11.17
C ARG A 273 -2.15 17.08 10.02
N ALA A 274 -2.60 16.89 8.78
CA ALA A 274 -1.91 17.34 7.57
C ALA A 274 -1.54 18.83 7.67
N LYS A 275 -2.50 19.69 8.03
CA LYS A 275 -2.28 21.12 8.25
C LYS A 275 -1.25 21.38 9.34
N THR A 276 -1.39 20.76 10.51
CA THR A 276 -0.43 20.94 11.62
C THR A 276 0.98 20.44 11.29
N SER A 277 1.10 19.49 10.35
CA SER A 277 2.39 19.02 9.84
C SER A 277 2.94 19.85 8.67
N GLY A 278 2.31 20.97 8.31
CA GLY A 278 2.78 21.87 7.26
C GLY A 278 2.43 21.44 5.84
N ALA A 279 1.48 20.52 5.64
CA ALA A 279 1.00 20.18 4.31
C ALA A 279 0.11 21.31 3.76
N SER A 280 0.38 21.74 2.52
CA SER A 280 -0.51 22.64 1.77
C SER A 280 -1.61 21.89 1.05
N HIS A 281 -1.43 20.58 0.80
CA HIS A 281 -2.44 19.74 0.16
C HIS A 281 -2.52 18.35 0.81
N ALA A 282 -3.73 17.81 0.86
CA ALA A 282 -3.95 16.39 1.09
C ALA A 282 -4.38 15.72 -0.22
N TRP A 283 -4.03 14.46 -0.41
CA TRP A 283 -4.35 13.73 -1.63
C TRP A 283 -4.64 12.25 -1.36
N LEU A 284 -5.40 11.62 -2.24
CA LEU A 284 -5.77 10.21 -2.14
C LEU A 284 -5.99 9.58 -3.50
N GLN A 285 -6.05 8.25 -3.53
CA GLN A 285 -6.41 7.46 -4.71
C GLN A 285 -7.63 6.61 -4.40
N VAL A 286 -8.58 6.54 -5.34
CA VAL A 286 -9.82 5.80 -5.16
C VAL A 286 -10.26 5.17 -6.48
N LEU A 287 -10.71 3.91 -6.45
CA LEU A 287 -11.32 3.26 -7.60
C LEU A 287 -12.54 4.07 -8.06
N GLU A 288 -12.69 4.26 -9.37
CA GLU A 288 -13.82 4.99 -9.95
C GLU A 288 -15.18 4.36 -9.62
N SER A 289 -15.20 3.03 -9.45
CA SER A 289 -16.39 2.29 -9.06
C SER A 289 -16.79 2.50 -7.59
N ASN A 290 -15.93 3.08 -6.75
CA ASN A 290 -16.21 3.33 -5.34
C ASN A 290 -16.95 4.66 -5.14
N LEU A 291 -18.16 4.75 -5.72
CA LEU A 291 -19.02 5.92 -5.65
C LEU A 291 -19.31 6.39 -4.21
N PRO A 292 -19.52 5.51 -3.20
CA PRO A 292 -19.71 5.95 -1.82
C PRO A 292 -18.50 6.68 -1.24
N ALA A 293 -17.28 6.20 -1.49
CA ALA A 293 -16.07 6.86 -1.03
C ALA A 293 -15.84 8.19 -1.78
N ILE A 294 -16.03 8.21 -3.10
CA ILE A 294 -15.93 9.43 -3.91
C ILE A 294 -16.91 10.50 -3.39
N GLY A 295 -18.16 10.13 -3.10
CA GLY A 295 -19.15 11.04 -2.52
C GLY A 295 -18.73 11.60 -1.16
N LEU A 296 -18.16 10.76 -0.30
CA LEU A 296 -17.56 11.19 0.96
C LEU A 296 -16.41 12.18 0.73
N TYR A 297 -15.44 11.86 -0.12
CA TYR A 297 -14.29 12.72 -0.40
C TYR A 297 -14.71 14.07 -0.99
N ARG A 298 -15.64 14.09 -1.95
CA ARG A 298 -16.21 15.34 -2.49
C ARG A 298 -16.89 16.18 -1.41
N SER A 299 -17.62 15.54 -0.50
CA SER A 299 -18.24 16.24 0.63
C SER A 299 -17.22 16.83 1.61
N LEU A 300 -15.99 16.33 1.57
CA LEU A 300 -14.81 16.84 2.27
C LEU A 300 -13.92 17.69 1.36
N ARG A 301 -14.48 18.28 0.30
CA ARG A 301 -13.81 19.19 -0.66
C ARG A 301 -12.63 18.61 -1.42
N PHE A 302 -12.50 17.29 -1.48
CA PHE A 302 -11.61 16.69 -2.46
C PHE A 302 -12.20 16.87 -3.86
N SER A 303 -11.40 17.37 -4.79
CA SER A 303 -11.69 17.41 -6.22
C SER A 303 -10.79 16.41 -6.96
N THR A 304 -11.24 15.93 -8.12
CA THR A 304 -10.43 15.05 -8.96
C THR A 304 -9.31 15.86 -9.62
N SER A 305 -8.06 15.41 -9.48
CA SER A 305 -6.90 15.96 -10.19
C SER A 305 -6.75 15.30 -11.56
N TYR A 306 -6.66 13.96 -11.57
CA TYR A 306 -6.54 13.17 -12.80
C TYR A 306 -7.07 11.75 -12.60
N ARG A 307 -7.18 11.04 -13.72
CA ARG A 307 -7.59 9.63 -13.80
C ARG A 307 -6.39 8.77 -14.17
N TYR A 308 -6.35 7.56 -13.67
CA TYR A 308 -5.37 6.57 -14.07
C TYR A 308 -6.02 5.18 -14.11
N TRP A 309 -5.42 4.27 -14.87
CA TRP A 309 -5.80 2.86 -14.90
C TRP A 309 -4.55 1.99 -15.09
N TYR A 310 -4.74 0.68 -15.08
CA TYR A 310 -3.70 -0.27 -15.41
C TYR A 310 -4.00 -0.99 -16.72
N ARG A 311 -2.95 -1.32 -17.46
CA ARG A 311 -2.97 -2.31 -18.53
C ARG A 311 -2.20 -3.53 -18.03
N ILE A 312 -2.86 -4.68 -17.98
CA ILE A 312 -2.31 -5.93 -17.45
C ILE A 312 -2.18 -6.93 -18.58
N ARG A 313 -0.98 -7.50 -18.73
CA ARG A 313 -0.76 -8.58 -19.68
C ARG A 313 -1.58 -9.81 -19.24
N PRO A 314 -2.33 -10.45 -20.16
CA PRO A 314 -3.21 -11.56 -19.87
C PRO A 314 -2.62 -12.67 -19.00
#